data_AF-A0A971BTC0-F1
#
_entry.id   AF-A0A971BTC0-F1
#
_cell.length_a   1.000
_cell.length_b   1.000
_cell.length_c   1.000
_cell.angle_alpha   90.00
_cell.angle_beta   90.00
_cell.angle_gamma   90.00
#
_symmetry.space_group_name_H-M   'P 1'
#
loop_
_entity.id
_entity.type
_entity.pdbx_description
1 polymer ?
#
loop_
_entity_poly.entity_id
_entity_poly.type
_entity_poly.pdbx_seq_one_letter_code
_entity_poly.pdbx_strand_id
1 'polypeptide(L)' 'MWKAKKCPKCGGDMYIDVDENTWFDHCLQCGYMKNITEVLCSKCGELVSVNTEGNNQCYYCENCGNSAALCRSVR' A
#
# COMPACT_ATOMS: atom_id res chain seq x y z
N MET A 1 -8.74 -13.53 -11.85
CA MET A 1 -7.36 -13.08 -12.11
C MET A 1 -6.94 -12.08 -11.05
N TRP A 2 -5.80 -12.30 -10.39
CA TRP A 2 -5.14 -11.23 -9.63
C TRP A 2 -4.49 -10.26 -10.63
N LYS A 3 -4.81 -8.96 -10.55
CA LYS A 3 -4.16 -7.93 -11.37
C LYS A 3 -3.02 -7.34 -10.57
N ALA A 4 -1.79 -7.76 -10.86
CA ALA A 4 -0.61 -7.08 -10.33
C ALA A 4 -0.55 -5.65 -10.86
N LYS A 5 -0.17 -4.70 -10.01
CA LYS A 5 -0.02 -3.29 -10.38
C LYS A 5 1.13 -3.16 -11.38
N LYS A 6 0.92 -2.41 -12.46
CA LYS A 6 1.94 -2.16 -13.48
C LYS A 6 2.60 -0.81 -13.27
N CYS A 7 3.91 -0.73 -13.53
CA CYS A 7 4.66 0.50 -13.42
C CYS A 7 4.13 1.55 -14.41
N PRO A 8 3.77 2.77 -13.96
CA PRO A 8 3.29 3.81 -14.85
C PRO A 8 4.38 4.37 -15.77
N LYS A 9 5.67 4.17 -15.45
CA LYS A 9 6.79 4.65 -16.25
C LYS A 9 7.21 3.69 -17.37
N CYS A 10 7.25 2.38 -17.09
CA CYS A 10 7.79 1.40 -18.04
C CYS A 10 6.88 0.19 -18.32
N GLY A 11 5.71 0.09 -17.66
CA GLY A 11 4.83 -1.08 -17.77
C GLY A 11 5.36 -2.34 -17.08
N GLY A 12 6.47 -2.22 -16.33
CA GLY A 12 7.07 -3.29 -15.57
C GLY A 12 6.25 -3.74 -14.35
N ASP A 13 6.79 -4.70 -13.61
CA ASP A 13 6.14 -5.25 -12.44
C ASP A 13 6.48 -4.42 -11.20
N MET A 14 5.47 -4.19 -10.37
CA MET A 14 5.58 -3.46 -9.12
C MET A 14 5.59 -4.43 -7.95
N TYR A 15 6.38 -4.14 -6.93
CA TYR A 15 6.40 -4.82 -5.65
C TYR A 15 6.28 -3.81 -4.50
N ILE A 16 5.88 -4.29 -3.33
CA ILE A 16 5.85 -3.46 -2.12
C ILE A 16 7.19 -3.59 -1.42
N ASP A 17 7.84 -2.47 -1.18
CA ASP A 17 9.05 -2.33 -0.38
C ASP A 17 8.69 -1.67 0.96
N VAL A 18 9.24 -2.17 2.06
CA VAL A 18 8.94 -1.66 3.41
C VAL A 18 10.23 -1.22 4.06
N ASP A 19 10.38 0.10 4.25
CA ASP A 19 11.54 0.70 4.91
C ASP A 19 11.13 1.36 6.22
N GLU A 20 11.80 0.94 7.30
CA GLU A 20 11.50 1.17 8.72
C GLU A 20 10.04 0.90 9.09
N ASN A 21 9.08 1.66 8.57
CA ASN A 21 7.63 1.43 8.66
C ASN A 21 6.83 2.10 7.52
N THR A 22 7.50 2.56 6.47
CA THR A 22 6.91 3.21 5.30
C THR A 22 6.90 2.24 4.14
N TRP A 23 5.74 2.05 3.52
CA TRP A 23 5.57 1.18 2.36
C TRP A 23 5.63 1.99 1.08
N PHE A 24 6.33 1.41 0.11
CA PHE A 24 6.53 1.99 -1.21
C PHE A 24 6.16 0.98 -2.28
N ASP A 25 5.46 1.45 -3.29
CA ASP A 25 5.33 0.75 -4.57
C ASP A 25 6.63 0.98 -5.35
N HIS A 26 7.43 -0.08 -5.54
CA HIS A 26 8.72 -0.02 -6.22
C HIS A 26 8.70 -0.88 -7.50
N CYS A 27 9.26 -0.36 -8.59
CA CYS A 27 9.34 -1.07 -9.86
C CYS A 27 10.66 -1.82 -10.00
N LEU A 28 10.58 -3.13 -10.24
CA LEU A 28 11.74 -4.00 -10.38
C LEU A 28 12.62 -3.64 -11.59
N GLN A 29 12.01 -3.16 -12.69
CA GLN A 29 12.72 -2.91 -13.94
C GLN A 29 13.39 -1.54 -14.04
N CYS A 30 12.81 -0.48 -13.46
CA CYS A 30 13.27 0.89 -13.68
C CYS A 30 13.52 1.70 -12.42
N GLY A 31 13.31 1.12 -11.23
CA GLY A 31 13.52 1.79 -9.95
C GLY A 31 12.50 2.89 -9.66
N TYR A 32 11.38 2.96 -10.39
CA TYR A 32 10.29 3.88 -10.05
C TYR A 32 9.71 3.54 -8.68
N MET A 33 9.72 4.50 -7.76
CA MET A 33 9.20 4.35 -6.40
C MET A 33 8.09 5.38 -6.12
N LYS A 34 7.04 4.98 -5.39
CA LYS A 34 6.00 5.87 -4.87
C LYS A 34 5.52 5.42 -3.50
N ASN A 35 5.33 6.35 -2.58
CA ASN A 35 4.73 6.06 -1.26
C ASN A 35 3.29 5.54 -1.42
N ILE A 36 2.94 4.53 -0.63
CA ILE A 36 1.57 4.05 -0.53
C ILE A 36 0.82 4.94 0.45
N THR A 37 -0.01 5.83 -0.09
CA THR A 37 -0.84 6.77 0.69
C THR A 37 -2.31 6.36 0.73
N GLU A 38 -2.71 5.37 -0.07
CA GLU A 38 -4.10 4.95 -0.22
C GLU A 38 -4.16 3.43 -0.38
N VAL A 39 -5.12 2.80 0.31
CA VAL A 39 -5.36 1.35 0.26
C VAL A 39 -6.84 1.06 0.24
N LEU A 40 -7.21 -0.13 -0.24
CA LEU A 40 -8.59 -0.61 -0.13
C LEU A 40 -8.81 -1.19 1.27
N CYS A 41 -9.90 -0.78 1.91
CA CYS A 41 -10.34 -1.31 3.18
C CYS A 41 -10.56 -2.82 3.06
N SER A 42 -9.89 -3.62 3.89
CA SER A 42 -9.98 -5.08 3.87
C SER A 42 -11.36 -5.62 4.21
N LYS A 43 -12.23 -4.80 4.81
CA LYS A 43 -13.59 -5.18 5.23
C LYS A 43 -14.65 -4.83 4.19
N CYS A 44 -14.63 -3.61 3.65
CA CYS A 44 -15.68 -3.12 2.74
C CYS A 44 -15.19 -2.72 1.35
N GLY A 45 -13.88 -2.72 1.10
CA GLY A 45 -13.30 -2.35 -0.20
C GLY A 45 -13.27 -0.85 -0.49
N GLU A 46 -13.62 0.00 0.47
CA GLU A 46 -13.54 1.47 0.32
C GLU A 46 -12.09 1.92 0.13
N LEU A 47 -11.83 2.94 -0.69
CA LEU A 47 -10.50 3.55 -0.79
C LEU A 47 -10.28 4.45 0.44
N VAL A 48 -9.21 4.19 1.20
CA VAL A 48 -8.91 4.90 2.45
C VAL A 48 -7.47 5.42 2.43
N SER A 49 -7.27 6.63 2.94
CA SER A 49 -5.95 7.20 3.13
C SER A 49 -5.20 6.52 4.29
N VAL A 50 -3.93 6.24 4.08
CA VAL A 50 -3.02 5.68 5.08
C VAL A 50 -2.37 6.82 5.86
N ASN A 51 -2.49 6.80 7.18
CA ASN A 51 -1.75 7.72 8.04
C ASN A 51 -0.29 7.28 8.08
N THR A 52 0.62 8.22 7.79
CA THR A 52 2.08 7.98 7.80
C THR A 52 2.77 8.61 9.01
N GLU A 53 1.99 9.08 9.98
CA GLU A 53 2.52 9.70 11.19
C GLU A 53 3.22 8.66 12.06
N GLY A 54 4.49 8.93 12.39
CA GLY A 54 5.24 8.17 13.38
C GLY A 54 5.39 6.70 13.02
N ASN A 55 6.01 6.39 11.87
CA ASN A 55 6.50 5.04 11.59
C ASN A 55 5.44 3.94 11.80
N ASN A 56 4.17 4.21 11.51
CA ASN A 56 3.13 3.20 11.69
C ASN A 56 2.05 3.43 10.65
N GLN A 57 2.18 2.75 9.50
CA GLN A 57 1.18 2.84 8.43
C GLN A 57 -0.11 2.12 8.83
N CYS A 58 -1.04 2.89 9.37
CA CYS A 58 -2.37 2.47 9.77
C CYS A 58 -3.42 3.24 8.96
N TYR A 59 -4.56 2.62 8.69
CA TYR A 59 -5.74 3.33 8.18
C TYR A 59 -6.97 3.05 9.05
N TYR A 60 -7.90 4.01 9.08
CA TYR A 60 -9.24 3.85 9.64
C TYR A 60 -10.26 4.14 8.56
N CYS A 61 -11.16 3.19 8.33
CA CYS A 61 -12.21 3.29 7.32
C CYS A 61 -13.48 3.89 7.92
N GLU A 62 -13.76 5.16 7.62
CA GLU A 62 -14.99 5.86 8.01
C GLU A 62 -16.27 5.14 7.57
N ASN A 63 -16.25 4.44 6.44
CA ASN A 63 -17.42 3.75 5.90
C ASN A 63 -17.86 2.53 6.75
N CYS A 64 -16.94 1.81 7.39
CA CYS A 64 -17.26 0.54 8.08
C CYS A 64 -16.67 0.39 9.49
N GLY A 65 -16.01 1.44 9.98
CA GLY A 65 -15.34 1.50 11.28
C GLY A 65 -14.12 0.59 11.42
N ASN A 66 -13.60 0.02 10.31
CA ASN A 66 -12.46 -0.89 10.34
C ASN A 66 -11.15 -0.11 10.43
N SER A 67 -10.33 -0.40 11.44
CA SER A 67 -8.93 0.01 11.48
C SER A 67 -8.02 -1.17 11.18
N ALA A 68 -6.97 -0.93 10.42
CA ALA A 68 -5.91 -1.91 10.22
C ALA A 68 -4.56 -1.22 10.20
N ALA A 69 -3.62 -1.77 10.97
CA ALA A 69 -2.21 -1.59 10.67
C ALA A 69 -1.93 -2.39 9.40
N LEU A 70 -1.29 -1.77 8.41
CA LEU A 70 -0.88 -2.46 7.20
C LEU A 70 0.16 -3.55 7.50
N CYS A 71 0.73 -3.60 8.71
CA CYS A 71 1.53 -4.69 9.27
C CYS A 71 0.78 -6.04 9.39
N ARG A 72 0.29 -6.59 8.28
CA ARG A 72 0.04 -8.03 8.16
C ARG A 72 1.25 -8.65 7.48
N SER A 73 2.14 -9.15 8.34
CA SER A 73 3.04 -10.27 8.14
C SER A 73 2.84 -10.96 6.78
N VAL A 74 3.78 -10.77 5.87
CA VAL A 74 4.06 -11.79 4.87
C VAL A 74 4.47 -13.04 5.68
N ARG A 75 3.58 -14.02 5.78
CA ARG A 75 3.90 -15.39 6.19
C ARG A 75 3.82 -16.26 4.96
#